data_AF-A0AAI9TNZ4-F1
#
_entry.id   AF-A0AAI9TNZ4-F1
#
_cell.length_a   1.000
_cell.length_b   1.000
_cell.length_c   1.000
_cell.angle_alpha   90.00
_cell.angle_beta   90.00
_cell.angle_gamma   90.00
#
_symmetry.space_group_name_H-M   'P 1'
#
loop_
_entity.id
_entity.type
_entity.pdbx_description
1 polymer ?
#
loop_
_entity_poly.entity_id
_entity_poly.type
_entity_poly.pdbx_seq_one_letter_code
_entity_poly.pdbx_strand_id
1 'polypeptide(L)'
;MEIDNTSIAKSSLSNNQTTVSHNTVETIPEASWQEKCRDFFRWTCTPLGACITIYGLNVVAWGGMLFLLMCNAAPAMCHPSCDSLDSSRRIWIEVDSQILNALFCVTGFGLAPWRVRDLYQWSFWRLDWSEGSRRKGLDRLAEIHKNWFLTAQEPSLLPIKAQQHYPSIEQAMSTQSWKMDVVVWGNILNTVFQICLAVCMWAWNRFDRPSWTTGLFVGLACVVAGVPGILMWLEKKRLKKASEHPGALLLIPRATLPSERGGDLSSLNSE
;
A
#
# COMPACT_ATOMS: atom_id res chain seq x y z
N MET A 1 80.35 -8.45 -36.39
CA MET A 1 80.34 -7.33 -37.35
C MET A 1 78.94 -7.30 -37.93
N GLU A 2 78.24 -6.18 -37.76
CA GLU A 2 76.87 -5.84 -38.21
C GLU A 2 75.68 -6.69 -37.72
N ILE A 3 74.91 -6.19 -36.74
CA ILE A 3 73.62 -5.45 -36.81
C ILE A 3 72.41 -6.38 -37.03
N ASP A 4 71.53 -6.49 -36.02
CA ASP A 4 70.14 -6.03 -36.22
C ASP A 4 69.49 -5.61 -34.88
N ASN A 5 68.89 -4.42 -34.90
CA ASN A 5 68.21 -3.77 -33.79
C ASN A 5 66.76 -3.56 -34.21
N THR A 6 65.86 -4.43 -33.77
CA THR A 6 64.43 -4.11 -33.63
C THR A 6 63.74 -5.20 -32.81
N SER A 7 63.44 -4.90 -31.56
CA SER A 7 62.10 -5.13 -30.99
C SER A 7 62.10 -4.95 -29.46
N ILE A 8 61.27 -3.99 -29.05
CA ILE A 8 60.27 -4.19 -28.01
C ILE A 8 60.79 -4.39 -26.58
N ALA A 9 60.85 -3.22 -25.93
CA ALA A 9 60.20 -2.93 -24.65
C ALA A 9 60.87 -3.45 -23.37
N LYS A 10 61.16 -2.51 -22.46
CA LYS A 10 60.21 -2.19 -21.38
C LYS A 10 60.75 -1.10 -20.45
N SER A 11 59.79 -0.29 -20.01
CA SER A 11 59.68 0.34 -18.69
C SER A 11 60.71 1.40 -18.30
N SER A 12 60.33 2.66 -18.46
CA SER A 12 60.56 3.68 -17.43
C SER A 12 59.62 4.88 -17.62
N LEU A 13 58.98 5.25 -16.51
CA LEU A 13 58.36 6.54 -16.20
C LEU A 13 57.16 7.04 -17.04
N SER A 14 55.99 7.10 -16.42
CA SER A 14 55.49 8.39 -15.94
C SER A 14 54.21 8.21 -15.11
N ASN A 15 54.27 8.74 -13.91
CA ASN A 15 53.15 9.10 -13.02
C ASN A 15 51.92 9.61 -13.78
N ASN A 16 50.74 9.19 -13.36
CA ASN A 16 49.65 10.12 -13.10
C ASN A 16 48.68 9.56 -12.06
N GLN A 17 48.69 10.25 -10.94
CA GLN A 17 47.84 10.11 -9.78
C GLN A 17 46.46 10.65 -10.12
N THR A 18 45.48 9.77 -10.34
CA THR A 18 44.07 10.18 -10.43
C THR A 18 43.42 9.97 -9.08
N THR A 19 43.17 11.10 -8.43
CA THR A 19 42.32 11.23 -7.25
C THR A 19 40.94 10.63 -7.54
N VAL A 20 40.59 9.57 -6.79
CA VAL A 20 39.25 8.99 -6.81
C VAL A 20 38.30 9.97 -6.12
N SER A 21 37.64 10.82 -6.90
CA SER A 21 36.56 11.68 -6.43
C SER A 21 35.33 10.82 -6.18
N HIS A 22 35.15 10.39 -4.94
CA HIS A 22 34.01 9.58 -4.50
C HIS A 22 32.79 10.47 -4.25
N ASN A 23 32.23 11.08 -5.29
CA ASN A 23 30.97 11.84 -5.22
C ASN A 23 30.27 11.84 -6.59
N THR A 24 29.77 10.68 -7.01
CA THR A 24 28.68 10.66 -7.99
C THR A 24 27.59 9.78 -7.41
N VAL A 25 26.58 10.42 -6.85
CA VAL A 25 25.27 9.78 -6.69
C VAL A 25 24.83 9.48 -8.12
N GLU A 26 24.98 8.22 -8.55
CA GLU A 26 24.37 7.73 -9.79
C GLU A 26 22.86 7.89 -9.63
N THR A 27 22.33 9.00 -10.16
CA THR A 27 20.90 9.17 -10.35
C THR A 27 20.51 8.18 -11.44
N ILE A 28 19.89 7.07 -11.06
CA ILE A 28 19.29 6.11 -11.99
C ILE A 28 18.40 6.89 -12.95
N PRO A 29 18.61 6.82 -14.28
CA PRO A 29 17.76 7.53 -15.23
C PRO A 29 16.33 7.01 -15.08
N GLU A 30 15.41 7.91 -14.72
CA GLU A 30 13.99 7.62 -14.68
C GLU A 30 13.55 7.08 -16.04
N ALA A 31 13.02 5.86 -16.08
CA ALA A 31 12.54 5.25 -17.32
C ALA A 31 11.59 6.21 -18.05
N SER A 32 11.79 6.34 -19.36
CA SER A 32 11.05 7.29 -20.19
C SER A 32 9.55 7.00 -20.11
N TRP A 33 8.70 8.04 -20.12
CA TRP A 33 7.25 7.88 -20.14
C TRP A 33 6.76 6.94 -21.25
N GLN A 34 7.48 6.92 -22.38
CA GLN A 34 7.19 6.02 -23.49
C GLN A 34 7.43 4.54 -23.15
N GLU A 35 8.46 4.24 -22.36
CA GLU A 35 8.78 2.87 -21.92
C GLU A 35 7.73 2.38 -20.93
N LYS A 36 7.37 3.22 -19.95
CA LYS A 36 6.30 2.93 -18.98
C LYS A 36 4.95 2.69 -19.69
N CYS A 37 4.61 3.51 -20.69
CA CYS A 37 3.41 3.31 -21.50
C CYS A 37 3.46 1.99 -22.29
N ARG A 38 4.56 1.69 -22.95
CA ARG A 38 4.73 0.44 -23.71
C ARG A 38 4.58 -0.79 -22.83
N ASP A 39 5.18 -0.78 -21.65
CA ASP A 39 5.09 -1.90 -20.71
C ASP A 39 3.68 -2.05 -20.15
N PHE A 40 2.98 -0.93 -19.89
CA PHE A 40 1.58 -0.94 -19.52
C PHE A 40 0.68 -1.52 -20.61
N PHE A 41 0.86 -1.14 -21.88
CA PHE A 41 0.09 -1.70 -22.99
C PHE A 41 0.35 -3.21 -23.17
N ARG A 42 1.61 -3.65 -23.02
CA ARG A 42 1.95 -5.08 -23.06
C ARG A 42 1.29 -5.85 -21.92
N TRP A 43 1.30 -5.31 -20.71
CA TRP A 43 0.59 -5.89 -19.58
C TRP A 43 -0.93 -5.93 -19.80
N THR A 44 -1.50 -4.86 -20.37
CA THR A 44 -2.94 -4.77 -20.70
C THR A 44 -3.35 -5.83 -21.73
N CYS A 45 -2.46 -6.21 -22.66
CA CYS A 45 -2.72 -7.29 -23.61
C CYS A 45 -2.59 -8.70 -23.01
N THR A 46 -2.15 -8.85 -21.76
CA THR A 46 -2.18 -10.14 -21.05
C THR A 46 -3.64 -10.48 -20.70
N PRO A 47 -4.13 -11.73 -20.80
CA PRO A 47 -5.55 -12.04 -20.58
C PRO A 47 -6.09 -11.54 -19.23
N LEU A 48 -5.31 -11.69 -18.15
CA LEU A 48 -5.67 -11.15 -16.84
C LEU A 48 -5.64 -9.62 -16.82
N GLY A 49 -4.61 -9.00 -17.41
CA GLY A 49 -4.47 -7.55 -17.49
C GLY A 49 -5.59 -6.89 -18.31
N ALA A 50 -6.02 -7.53 -19.40
CA ALA A 50 -7.13 -7.09 -20.23
C ALA A 50 -8.44 -7.11 -19.44
N CYS A 51 -8.74 -8.20 -18.73
CA CYS A 51 -9.92 -8.30 -17.87
C CYS A 51 -9.93 -7.22 -16.78
N ILE A 52 -8.80 -7.02 -16.09
CA ILE A 52 -8.67 -5.98 -15.05
C ILE A 52 -8.84 -4.59 -15.65
N THR A 53 -8.27 -4.33 -16.82
CA THR A 53 -8.34 -3.02 -17.48
C THR A 53 -9.75 -2.72 -17.95
N ILE A 54 -10.43 -3.67 -18.60
CA ILE A 54 -11.83 -3.53 -19.01
C ILE A 54 -12.71 -3.31 -17.79
N TYR A 55 -12.51 -4.07 -16.71
CA TYR A 55 -13.23 -3.89 -15.46
C TYR A 55 -13.01 -2.48 -14.87
N GLY A 56 -11.76 -2.03 -14.78
CA GLY A 56 -11.41 -0.70 -14.27
C GLY A 56 -12.00 0.43 -15.12
N LEU A 57 -11.94 0.32 -16.44
CA LEU A 57 -12.56 1.27 -17.36
C LEU A 57 -14.09 1.31 -17.19
N ASN A 58 -14.75 0.17 -16.96
CA ASN A 58 -16.18 0.13 -16.66
C ASN A 58 -16.49 0.87 -15.36
N VAL A 59 -15.76 0.60 -14.28
CA VAL A 59 -15.94 1.30 -12.99
C VAL A 59 -15.79 2.81 -13.17
N VAL A 60 -14.76 3.25 -13.91
CA VAL A 60 -14.53 4.68 -14.17
C VAL A 60 -15.61 5.28 -15.07
N ALA A 61 -16.07 4.57 -16.10
CA ALA A 61 -17.09 5.07 -17.02
C ALA A 61 -18.45 5.25 -16.32
N TRP A 62 -18.95 4.21 -15.65
CA TRP A 62 -20.21 4.27 -14.91
C TRP A 62 -20.11 5.19 -13.69
N GLY A 63 -18.96 5.21 -13.00
CA GLY A 63 -18.70 6.10 -11.87
C GLY A 63 -18.66 7.57 -12.29
N GLY A 64 -17.98 7.86 -13.40
CA GLY A 64 -17.92 9.19 -13.99
C GLY A 64 -19.28 9.66 -14.48
N MET A 65 -20.07 8.78 -15.10
CA MET A 65 -21.43 9.09 -15.53
C MET A 65 -22.32 9.45 -14.33
N LEU A 66 -22.32 8.63 -13.28
CA LEU A 66 -23.07 8.91 -12.05
C LEU A 66 -22.66 10.26 -11.44
N PHE A 67 -21.37 10.57 -11.41
CA PHE A 67 -20.86 11.84 -10.92
C PHE A 67 -21.35 13.04 -11.77
N LEU A 68 -21.30 12.93 -13.09
CA LEU A 68 -21.79 13.97 -14.01
C LEU A 68 -23.30 14.21 -13.84
N LEU A 69 -24.08 13.15 -13.63
CA LEU A 69 -25.52 13.24 -13.39
C LEU A 69 -25.84 13.90 -12.04
N MET A 70 -25.05 13.60 -11.01
CA MET A 70 -25.15 14.26 -9.71
C MET A 70 -24.79 15.76 -9.79
N CYS A 71 -23.77 16.12 -10.57
CA CYS A 71 -23.37 17.51 -10.78
C CYS A 71 -24.29 18.29 -11.74
N ASN A 72 -25.45 17.75 -12.13
CA ASN A 72 -26.39 18.41 -13.05
C ASN A 72 -25.79 18.72 -14.44
N ALA A 73 -24.75 17.98 -14.87
CA ALA A 73 -24.03 18.24 -16.13
C ALA A 73 -24.84 17.87 -17.39
N ALA A 74 -25.99 17.24 -17.22
CA ALA A 74 -26.93 16.91 -18.30
C ALA A 74 -28.30 17.56 -18.07
N PRO A 75 -28.45 18.87 -18.37
CA PRO A 75 -29.72 19.59 -18.23
C PRO A 75 -30.80 19.10 -19.22
N ALA A 76 -30.40 18.50 -20.36
CA ALA A 76 -31.31 17.94 -21.36
C ALA A 76 -32.14 16.74 -20.84
N MET A 77 -31.72 16.09 -19.75
CA MET A 77 -32.45 14.98 -19.13
C MET A 77 -33.51 15.41 -18.11
N CYS A 78 -33.75 16.72 -17.97
CA CYS A 78 -34.77 17.30 -17.08
C CYS A 78 -36.09 17.51 -17.82
N HIS A 79 -36.84 16.45 -18.02
CA HIS A 79 -38.22 16.49 -18.54
C HIS A 79 -39.05 15.51 -17.71
N PRO A 80 -40.18 15.91 -17.09
CA PRO A 80 -40.79 17.25 -17.04
C PRO A 80 -40.16 18.22 -16.01
N SER A 81 -39.39 17.74 -15.02
CA SER A 81 -38.59 18.59 -14.12
C SER A 81 -37.34 17.84 -13.64
N CYS A 82 -36.28 18.55 -13.23
CA CYS A 82 -35.05 17.91 -12.75
C CYS A 82 -35.26 17.08 -11.47
N ASP A 83 -36.24 17.47 -10.65
CA ASP A 83 -36.47 16.88 -9.33
C ASP A 83 -37.62 15.86 -9.29
N SER A 84 -38.45 15.76 -10.34
CA SER A 84 -39.53 14.77 -10.40
C SER A 84 -38.99 13.34 -10.42
N LEU A 85 -39.67 12.45 -9.70
CA LEU A 85 -39.31 11.02 -9.55
C LEU A 85 -39.15 10.31 -10.90
N ASP A 86 -39.91 10.72 -11.92
CA ASP A 86 -39.95 10.10 -13.25
C ASP A 86 -38.95 10.70 -14.26
N SER A 87 -38.09 11.64 -13.84
CA SER A 87 -37.12 12.24 -14.74
C SER A 87 -36.11 11.19 -15.25
N SER A 88 -35.76 11.31 -16.54
CA SER A 88 -34.76 10.45 -17.20
C SER A 88 -33.43 10.42 -16.43
N ARG A 89 -33.08 11.52 -15.76
CA ARG A 89 -31.92 11.59 -14.84
C ARG A 89 -32.00 10.58 -13.69
N ARG A 90 -33.12 10.52 -12.97
CA ARG A 90 -33.26 9.61 -11.82
C ARG A 90 -33.25 8.14 -12.26
N ILE A 91 -33.74 7.85 -13.46
CA ILE A 91 -33.63 6.51 -14.08
C ILE A 91 -32.14 6.15 -14.27
N TRP A 92 -31.37 7.02 -14.92
CA TRP A 92 -29.94 6.76 -15.16
C TRP A 92 -29.13 6.70 -13.88
N ILE A 93 -29.39 7.57 -12.90
CA ILE A 93 -28.74 7.49 -11.58
C ILE A 93 -28.99 6.12 -10.94
N GLU A 94 -30.21 5.60 -11.01
CA GLU A 94 -30.54 4.28 -10.48
C GLU A 94 -29.76 3.18 -11.23
N VAL A 95 -29.79 3.19 -12.58
CA VAL A 95 -29.07 2.23 -13.42
C VAL A 95 -27.57 2.24 -13.14
N ASP A 96 -26.94 3.41 -13.16
CA ASP A 96 -25.51 3.57 -12.89
C ASP A 96 -25.17 3.08 -11.49
N SER A 97 -26.03 3.37 -10.50
CA SER A 97 -25.82 2.94 -9.12
C SER A 97 -25.90 1.42 -8.96
N GLN A 98 -26.82 0.75 -9.66
CA GLN A 98 -26.95 -0.71 -9.64
C GLN A 98 -25.74 -1.37 -10.30
N ILE A 99 -25.28 -0.84 -11.45
CA ILE A 99 -24.10 -1.35 -12.16
C ILE A 99 -22.86 -1.19 -11.29
N LEU A 100 -22.63 -0.01 -10.71
CA LEU A 100 -21.50 0.23 -9.81
C LEU A 100 -21.56 -0.64 -8.56
N ASN A 101 -22.74 -0.80 -7.97
CA ASN A 101 -22.92 -1.70 -6.83
C ASN A 101 -22.58 -3.15 -7.20
N ALA A 102 -23.02 -3.63 -8.36
CA ALA A 102 -22.67 -4.96 -8.84
C ALA A 102 -21.14 -5.09 -9.04
N LEU A 103 -20.51 -4.11 -9.68
CA LEU A 103 -19.06 -4.10 -9.89
C LEU A 103 -18.28 -4.14 -8.57
N PHE A 104 -18.68 -3.34 -7.58
CA PHE A 104 -18.04 -3.32 -6.27
C PHE A 104 -18.35 -4.57 -5.43
N CYS A 105 -19.54 -5.14 -5.56
CA CYS A 105 -19.87 -6.42 -4.92
C CYS A 105 -19.05 -7.57 -5.49
N VAL A 106 -18.80 -7.61 -6.80
CA VAL A 106 -17.96 -8.64 -7.43
C VAL A 106 -16.55 -8.65 -6.82
N THR A 107 -15.94 -7.48 -6.62
CA THR A 107 -14.61 -7.40 -5.99
C THR A 107 -14.68 -7.57 -4.47
N GLY A 108 -15.72 -7.05 -3.82
CA GLY A 108 -15.96 -7.19 -2.38
C GLY A 108 -16.16 -8.64 -1.94
N PHE A 109 -16.96 -9.41 -2.67
CA PHE A 109 -17.24 -10.82 -2.42
C PHE A 109 -16.17 -11.73 -3.00
N GLY A 110 -15.63 -11.44 -4.19
CA GLY A 110 -14.56 -12.23 -4.79
C GLY A 110 -13.29 -12.25 -3.92
N LEU A 111 -13.01 -11.16 -3.19
CA LEU A 111 -11.89 -11.07 -2.26
C LEU A 111 -12.29 -11.40 -0.80
N ALA A 112 -13.57 -11.66 -0.51
CA ALA A 112 -14.04 -11.91 0.84
C ALA A 112 -13.36 -13.10 1.54
N PRO A 113 -13.14 -14.27 0.90
CA PRO A 113 -12.49 -15.41 1.56
C PRO A 113 -11.10 -15.07 2.10
N TRP A 114 -10.32 -14.30 1.33
CA TRP A 114 -9.00 -13.85 1.74
C TRP A 114 -9.06 -12.83 2.87
N ARG A 115 -10.00 -11.89 2.83
CA ARG A 115 -10.20 -10.89 3.89
C ARG A 115 -10.65 -11.53 5.21
N VAL A 116 -11.51 -12.54 5.14
CA VAL A 116 -11.97 -13.30 6.31
C VAL A 116 -10.82 -14.12 6.90
N ARG A 117 -10.00 -14.77 6.08
CA ARG A 117 -8.78 -15.45 6.54
C ARG A 117 -7.84 -14.48 7.26
N ASP A 118 -7.60 -13.31 6.69
CA ASP A 118 -6.73 -12.30 7.29
C ASP A 118 -7.30 -11.79 8.62
N LEU A 119 -8.62 -11.57 8.71
CA LEU A 119 -9.31 -11.20 9.96
C LEU A 119 -9.26 -12.32 11.01
N TYR A 120 -9.41 -13.58 10.58
CA TYR A 120 -9.32 -14.73 11.46
C TYR A 120 -7.94 -14.77 12.13
N GLN A 121 -6.88 -14.68 11.34
CA GLN A 121 -5.52 -14.69 11.87
C GLN A 121 -5.23 -13.45 12.73
N TRP A 122 -5.79 -12.29 12.37
CA TRP A 122 -5.73 -11.07 13.20
C TRP A 122 -6.41 -11.27 14.55
N SER A 123 -7.55 -11.96 14.57
CA SER A 123 -8.29 -12.29 15.78
C SER A 123 -7.47 -13.20 16.69
N PHE A 124 -6.78 -14.21 16.13
CA PHE A 124 -5.81 -15.02 16.88
C PHE A 124 -4.63 -14.22 17.44
N TRP A 125 -4.19 -13.17 16.74
CA TRP A 125 -3.12 -12.32 17.24
C TRP A 125 -3.54 -11.38 18.38
N ARG A 126 -4.77 -10.83 18.31
CA ARG A 126 -5.27 -9.81 19.25
C ARG A 126 -6.10 -10.36 20.40
N LEU A 127 -6.93 -11.36 20.15
CA LEU A 127 -7.94 -11.86 21.09
C LEU A 127 -7.54 -13.17 21.77
N ASP A 128 -6.58 -13.91 21.23
CA ASP A 128 -6.12 -15.15 21.87
C ASP A 128 -5.35 -14.83 23.15
N TRP A 129 -5.54 -15.66 24.18
CA TRP A 129 -4.98 -15.48 25.52
C TRP A 129 -3.53 -15.99 25.60
N SER A 130 -3.14 -16.93 24.73
CA SER A 130 -1.80 -17.54 24.76
C SER A 130 -0.79 -16.74 23.95
N GLU A 131 0.30 -16.29 24.59
CA GLU A 131 1.39 -15.55 23.92
C GLU A 131 1.97 -16.30 22.71
N GLY A 132 2.06 -17.63 22.79
CA GLY A 132 2.57 -18.46 21.70
C GLY A 132 1.67 -18.46 20.47
N SER A 133 0.34 -18.47 20.68
CA SER A 133 -0.63 -18.38 19.59
C SER A 133 -0.67 -16.99 18.96
N ARG A 134 -0.55 -15.94 19.78
CA ARG A 134 -0.53 -14.56 19.31
C ARG A 134 0.65 -14.30 18.36
N ARG A 135 1.84 -14.81 18.70
CA ARG A 135 3.04 -14.73 17.85
C ARG A 135 2.83 -15.46 16.52
N LYS A 136 2.34 -16.71 16.58
CA LYS A 136 2.03 -17.49 15.37
C LYS A 136 1.03 -16.77 14.44
N GLY A 137 0.01 -16.12 15.01
CA GLY A 137 -0.94 -15.31 14.24
C GLY A 137 -0.24 -14.18 13.49
N LEU A 138 0.55 -13.36 14.21
CA LEU A 138 1.30 -12.25 13.61
C LEU A 138 2.29 -12.72 12.54
N ASP A 139 3.02 -13.80 12.80
CA ASP A 139 4.01 -14.36 11.87
C ASP A 139 3.35 -14.79 10.57
N ARG A 140 2.17 -15.43 10.64
CA ARG A 140 1.39 -15.80 9.45
C ARG A 140 0.88 -14.58 8.67
N LEU A 141 0.40 -13.54 9.35
CA LEU A 141 0.04 -12.29 8.67
C LEU A 141 1.24 -11.65 7.99
N ALA A 142 2.38 -11.63 8.67
CA ALA A 142 3.61 -11.06 8.13
C ALA A 142 4.11 -11.85 6.91
N GLU A 143 3.97 -13.18 6.92
CA GLU A 143 4.30 -14.02 5.77
C GLU A 143 3.41 -13.71 4.55
N ILE A 144 2.10 -13.55 4.77
CA ILE A 144 1.13 -13.19 3.71
C ILE A 144 1.42 -11.80 3.15
N HIS A 145 1.73 -10.85 4.04
CA HIS A 145 1.90 -9.43 3.71
C HIS A 145 3.36 -9.00 3.58
N LYS A 146 4.29 -9.95 3.39
CA LYS A 146 5.75 -9.74 3.37
C LYS A 146 6.25 -8.68 2.38
N ASN A 147 5.47 -8.40 1.35
CA ASN A 147 5.81 -7.43 0.31
C ASN A 147 5.79 -5.97 0.81
N TRP A 148 5.08 -5.70 1.91
CA TRP A 148 4.94 -4.35 2.47
C TRP A 148 5.04 -4.31 3.99
N PHE A 149 4.88 -5.44 4.68
CA PHE A 149 4.96 -5.53 6.13
C PHE A 149 6.18 -6.36 6.56
N LEU A 150 7.05 -5.74 7.36
CA LEU A 150 8.18 -6.41 8.02
C LEU A 150 7.99 -6.37 9.53
N THR A 151 7.92 -7.53 10.17
CA THR A 151 7.86 -7.64 11.63
C THR A 151 9.24 -7.36 12.23
N ALA A 152 9.32 -6.59 13.32
CA ALA A 152 10.52 -6.59 14.15
C ALA A 152 10.57 -7.95 14.82
N GLN A 153 11.46 -8.82 14.37
CA GLN A 153 11.74 -10.03 15.11
C GLN A 153 12.37 -9.62 16.44
N GLU A 154 11.62 -9.74 17.53
CA GLU A 154 12.18 -9.67 18.88
C GLU A 154 13.37 -10.63 18.94
N PRO A 155 14.55 -10.20 19.40
CA PRO A 155 15.73 -11.05 19.45
C PRO A 155 15.42 -12.20 20.39
N SER A 156 15.03 -13.34 19.82
CA SER A 156 15.05 -14.62 20.51
C SER A 156 16.42 -14.75 21.14
N LEU A 157 16.42 -14.95 22.46
CA LEU A 157 17.54 -15.15 23.38
C LEU A 157 18.53 -16.21 22.88
N LEU A 158 19.26 -15.93 21.80
CA LEU A 158 20.36 -16.73 21.31
C LEU A 158 21.68 -16.05 21.68
N PRO A 159 22.68 -16.86 22.07
CA PRO A 159 23.77 -16.43 22.92
C PRO A 159 24.67 -15.45 22.17
N ILE A 160 25.13 -14.47 22.94
CA ILE A 160 26.21 -13.52 22.70
C ILE A 160 27.30 -14.15 21.80
N LYS A 161 27.19 -14.05 20.48
CA LYS A 161 28.30 -14.24 19.51
C LYS A 161 28.01 -13.83 18.06
N ALA A 162 26.86 -13.22 17.76
CA ALA A 162 26.59 -12.59 16.47
C ALA A 162 26.14 -11.13 16.65
N GLN A 163 26.84 -10.36 17.48
CA GLN A 163 26.69 -8.91 17.54
C GLN A 163 27.96 -8.27 16.99
N GLN A 164 28.04 -8.11 15.68
CA GLN A 164 28.88 -7.07 15.09
C GLN A 164 28.25 -6.67 13.75
N HIS A 165 27.48 -5.57 13.81
CA HIS A 165 27.11 -4.68 12.69
C HIS A 165 25.74 -4.80 11.97
N TYR A 166 24.76 -5.61 12.41
CA TYR A 166 23.43 -5.67 11.74
C TYR A 166 22.14 -5.34 12.56
N PRO A 167 22.11 -5.23 13.91
CA PRO A 167 20.82 -5.21 14.62
C PRO A 167 20.03 -3.89 14.50
N SER A 168 20.68 -2.77 14.16
CA SER A 168 20.04 -1.45 14.12
C SER A 168 19.28 -1.17 12.81
N ILE A 169 19.75 -1.70 11.67
CA ILE A 169 19.08 -1.53 10.37
C ILE A 169 17.80 -2.36 10.32
N GLU A 170 17.85 -3.60 10.82
CA GLU A 170 16.70 -4.52 10.80
C GLU A 170 15.56 -4.01 11.72
N GLN A 171 15.89 -3.45 12.88
CA GLN A 171 14.92 -2.82 13.78
C GLN A 171 14.32 -1.52 13.19
N ALA A 172 15.11 -0.75 12.42
CA ALA A 172 14.64 0.48 11.75
C ALA A 172 13.71 0.20 10.54
N MET A 173 13.78 -1.01 9.98
CA MET A 173 12.92 -1.47 8.88
C MET A 173 11.59 -2.05 9.33
N SER A 174 11.43 -2.33 10.63
CA SER A 174 10.19 -2.86 11.16
C SER A 174 9.01 -1.92 10.89
N THR A 175 7.91 -2.50 10.43
CA THR A 175 6.65 -1.83 10.19
C THR A 175 5.83 -1.86 11.48
N GLN A 176 5.28 -0.70 11.86
CA GLN A 176 4.47 -0.61 13.07
C GLN A 176 3.23 -1.49 12.96
N SER A 177 2.95 -2.25 14.03
CA SER A 177 1.89 -3.27 14.06
C SER A 177 0.48 -2.69 13.86
N TRP A 178 0.23 -1.43 14.24
CA TRP A 178 -1.05 -0.76 14.01
C TRP A 178 -1.44 -0.65 12.54
N LYS A 179 -0.45 -0.62 11.63
CA LYS A 179 -0.69 -0.53 10.19
C LYS A 179 -1.37 -1.79 9.68
N MET A 180 -1.04 -2.95 10.26
CA MET A 180 -1.74 -4.20 9.97
C MET A 180 -3.18 -4.17 10.45
N ASP A 181 -3.44 -3.63 11.65
CA ASP A 181 -4.82 -3.49 12.14
C ASP A 181 -5.67 -2.66 11.16
N VAL A 182 -5.15 -1.51 10.71
CA VAL A 182 -5.86 -0.63 9.75
C VAL A 182 -6.13 -1.33 8.42
N VAL A 183 -5.15 -2.10 7.90
CA VAL A 183 -5.32 -2.80 6.63
C VAL A 183 -6.34 -3.94 6.75
N VAL A 184 -6.24 -4.77 7.80
CA VAL A 184 -7.17 -5.88 8.01
C VAL A 184 -8.59 -5.36 8.23
N TRP A 185 -8.77 -4.38 9.13
CA TRP A 185 -10.08 -3.79 9.41
C TRP A 185 -10.66 -3.03 8.22
N GLY A 186 -9.86 -2.21 7.53
CA GLY A 186 -10.32 -1.49 6.35
C GLY A 186 -10.77 -2.44 5.24
N ASN A 187 -10.03 -3.53 5.01
CA ASN A 187 -10.39 -4.53 4.03
C ASN A 187 -11.69 -5.27 4.38
N ILE A 188 -11.89 -5.71 5.64
CA ILE A 188 -13.14 -6.38 6.00
C ILE A 188 -14.32 -5.39 6.03
N LEU A 189 -14.13 -4.17 6.53
CA LEU A 189 -15.16 -3.14 6.53
C LEU A 189 -15.62 -2.80 5.11
N ASN A 190 -14.69 -2.82 4.14
CA ASN A 190 -15.07 -2.70 2.74
C ASN A 190 -16.05 -3.80 2.32
N THR A 191 -15.78 -5.07 2.65
CA THR A 191 -16.72 -6.18 2.38
C THR A 191 -18.05 -6.01 3.11
N VAL A 192 -18.03 -5.58 4.38
CA VAL A 192 -19.25 -5.32 5.16
C VAL A 192 -20.10 -4.23 4.51
N PHE A 193 -19.50 -3.11 4.08
CA PHE A 193 -20.24 -2.06 3.39
C PHE A 193 -20.80 -2.51 2.04
N GLN A 194 -20.12 -3.40 1.31
CA GLN A 194 -20.69 -4.01 0.11
C GLN A 194 -21.89 -4.91 0.43
N ILE A 195 -21.86 -5.69 1.53
CA ILE A 195 -23.02 -6.46 2.00
C ILE A 195 -24.18 -5.50 2.33
N CYS A 196 -23.92 -4.44 3.10
CA CYS A 196 -24.95 -3.46 3.46
C CYS A 196 -25.56 -2.81 2.21
N LEU A 197 -24.74 -2.43 1.22
CA LEU A 197 -25.20 -1.88 -0.05
C LEU A 197 -26.05 -2.86 -0.84
N ALA A 198 -25.61 -4.11 -0.96
CA ALA A 198 -26.33 -5.16 -1.65
C ALA A 198 -27.69 -5.43 -1.00
N VAL A 199 -27.73 -5.53 0.34
CA VAL A 199 -28.98 -5.71 1.10
C VAL A 199 -29.89 -4.50 0.92
N CYS A 200 -29.37 -3.27 1.01
CA CYS A 200 -30.19 -2.07 0.77
C CYS A 200 -30.72 -2.04 -0.67
N MET A 201 -29.96 -2.52 -1.66
CA MET A 201 -30.33 -2.52 -3.10
C MET A 201 -31.41 -3.56 -3.37
N TRP A 202 -31.33 -4.68 -2.68
CA TRP A 202 -32.28 -5.76 -2.80
C TRP A 202 -33.58 -5.51 -2.02
N ALA A 203 -33.51 -4.86 -0.86
CA ALA A 203 -34.64 -4.67 0.03
C ALA A 203 -35.59 -3.52 -0.37
N TRP A 204 -35.10 -2.50 -1.08
CA TRP A 204 -35.91 -1.33 -1.44
C TRP A 204 -36.04 -1.12 -2.94
N ASN A 205 -37.27 -0.84 -3.37
CA ASN A 205 -37.54 -0.36 -4.70
C ASN A 205 -37.13 1.12 -4.84
N ARG A 206 -36.88 1.54 -6.08
CA ARG A 206 -36.45 2.91 -6.45
C ARG A 206 -37.23 4.04 -5.76
N PHE A 207 -38.50 3.84 -5.45
CA PHE A 207 -39.38 4.86 -4.88
C PHE A 207 -39.25 5.00 -3.35
N ASP A 208 -38.91 3.91 -2.66
CA ASP A 208 -38.83 3.88 -1.18
C ASP A 208 -37.39 4.09 -0.67
N ARG A 209 -36.42 4.05 -1.58
CA ARG A 209 -35.01 4.19 -1.25
C ARG A 209 -34.65 5.65 -0.99
N PRO A 210 -34.07 5.97 0.19
CA PRO A 210 -33.53 7.30 0.43
C PRO A 210 -32.35 7.57 -0.54
N SER A 211 -32.39 8.72 -1.21
CA SER A 211 -31.39 9.10 -2.22
C SER A 211 -29.96 9.20 -1.67
N TRP A 212 -29.81 9.42 -0.36
CA TRP A 212 -28.51 9.53 0.30
C TRP A 212 -27.85 8.17 0.60
N THR A 213 -28.64 7.10 0.76
CA THR A 213 -28.16 5.81 1.28
C THR A 213 -27.06 5.21 0.41
N THR A 214 -27.32 5.13 -0.90
CA THR A 214 -26.36 4.56 -1.85
C THR A 214 -25.08 5.39 -1.92
N GLY A 215 -25.21 6.72 -1.98
CA GLY A 215 -24.05 7.61 -2.01
C GLY A 215 -23.21 7.54 -0.74
N LEU A 216 -23.84 7.47 0.44
CA LEU A 216 -23.14 7.38 1.72
C LEU A 216 -22.32 6.09 1.80
N PHE A 217 -22.93 4.93 1.56
CA PHE A 217 -22.23 3.67 1.69
C PHE A 217 -21.16 3.47 0.61
N VAL A 218 -21.39 3.94 -0.63
CA VAL A 218 -20.34 3.96 -1.66
C VAL A 218 -19.18 4.85 -1.22
N GLY A 219 -19.45 6.04 -0.68
CA GLY A 219 -18.43 6.93 -0.14
C GLY A 219 -17.62 6.27 0.98
N LEU A 220 -18.29 5.66 1.95
CA LEU A 220 -17.65 4.93 3.04
C LEU A 220 -16.81 3.77 2.54
N ALA A 221 -17.34 2.96 1.62
CA ALA A 221 -16.63 1.83 1.01
C ALA A 221 -15.34 2.29 0.30
N CYS A 222 -15.42 3.38 -0.47
CA CYS A 222 -14.26 3.98 -1.13
C CYS A 222 -13.21 4.47 -0.12
N VAL A 223 -13.61 5.09 0.99
CA VAL A 223 -12.69 5.55 2.05
C VAL A 223 -11.99 4.36 2.70
N VAL A 224 -12.74 3.33 3.12
CA VAL A 224 -12.13 2.16 3.78
C VAL A 224 -11.35 1.25 2.84
N ALA A 225 -11.55 1.36 1.52
CA ALA A 225 -10.68 0.73 0.53
C ALA A 225 -9.41 1.57 0.25
N GLY A 226 -9.57 2.89 0.18
CA GLY A 226 -8.50 3.83 -0.15
C GLY A 226 -7.43 3.93 0.94
N VAL A 227 -7.85 4.04 2.21
CA VAL A 227 -6.92 4.20 3.35
C VAL A 227 -5.92 3.03 3.47
N PRO A 228 -6.33 1.75 3.50
CA PRO A 228 -5.42 0.61 3.44
C PRO A 228 -4.53 0.61 2.20
N GLY A 229 -5.09 0.91 1.03
CA GLY A 229 -4.34 0.91 -0.24
C GLY A 229 -3.20 1.93 -0.24
N ILE A 230 -3.47 3.15 0.23
CA ILE A 230 -2.47 4.22 0.37
C ILE A 230 -1.41 3.81 1.40
N LEU A 231 -1.81 3.26 2.54
CA LEU A 231 -0.89 2.84 3.60
C LEU A 231 0.07 1.74 3.11
N MET A 232 -0.45 0.70 2.45
CA MET A 232 0.35 -0.37 1.85
C MET A 232 1.33 0.17 0.80
N TRP A 233 0.90 1.12 -0.04
CA TRP A 233 1.75 1.73 -1.05
C TRP A 233 2.89 2.56 -0.43
N LEU A 234 2.59 3.36 0.60
CA LEU A 234 3.59 4.16 1.32
C LEU A 234 4.64 3.27 1.99
N GLU A 235 4.23 2.20 2.67
CA GLU A 235 5.16 1.24 3.29
C GLU A 235 5.99 0.51 2.23
N LYS A 236 5.37 0.02 1.15
CA LYS A 236 6.10 -0.62 0.05
C LYS A 236 7.15 0.33 -0.55
N LYS A 237 6.84 1.62 -0.69
CA LYS A 237 7.77 2.64 -1.17
C LYS A 237 8.90 2.90 -0.17
N ARG A 238 8.60 2.91 1.13
CA ARG A 238 9.61 3.03 2.21
C ARG A 238 10.57 1.83 2.19
N LEU A 239 10.05 0.61 2.10
CA LEU A 239 10.88 -0.61 2.06
C LEU A 239 11.78 -0.66 0.84
N LYS A 240 11.25 -0.29 -0.35
CA LYS A 240 12.05 -0.23 -1.58
C LYS A 240 13.22 0.75 -1.46
N LYS A 241 12.98 1.94 -0.92
CA LYS A 241 14.05 2.94 -0.68
C LYS A 241 15.10 2.45 0.31
N ALA A 242 14.67 1.76 1.36
CA ALA A 242 15.58 1.19 2.36
C ALA A 242 16.46 0.07 1.78
N SER A 243 15.92 -0.77 0.88
CA SER A 243 16.70 -1.81 0.21
C SER A 243 17.70 -1.26 -0.81
N GLU A 244 17.39 -0.13 -1.48
CA GLU A 244 18.27 0.49 -2.47
C GLU A 244 19.40 1.31 -1.81
N HIS A 245 19.17 1.86 -0.61
CA HIS A 245 20.14 2.67 0.13
C HIS A 245 20.22 2.24 1.60
N PRO A 246 21.05 1.23 1.96
CA PRO A 246 21.15 0.72 3.33
C PRO A 246 21.58 1.78 4.37
N GLY A 247 22.14 2.93 3.93
CA GLY A 247 22.48 4.07 4.79
C GLY A 247 21.36 5.10 5.01
N ALA A 248 20.25 5.08 4.26
CA ALA A 248 19.23 6.12 4.31
C ALA A 248 18.32 6.07 5.55
N LEU A 249 18.23 4.92 6.23
CA LEU A 249 17.47 4.76 7.47
C LEU A 249 18.18 5.32 8.70
N LEU A 250 19.50 5.57 8.64
CA LEU A 250 20.25 6.22 9.72
C LEU A 250 19.95 7.71 9.86
N LEU A 251 19.28 8.33 8.87
CA LEU A 251 18.97 9.76 8.87
C LEU A 251 17.58 10.11 9.40
N ILE A 252 16.78 9.15 9.88
CA ILE A 252 15.51 9.47 10.55
C ILE A 252 15.83 9.89 11.99
N PRO A 253 15.71 11.18 12.36
CA PRO A 253 15.87 11.58 13.74
C PRO A 253 14.68 11.02 14.51
N ARG A 254 14.99 10.19 15.52
CA ARG A 254 14.03 9.66 16.48
C ARG A 254 13.45 10.83 17.30
N ALA A 255 12.41 11.48 16.78
CA ALA A 255 11.70 12.49 17.54
C ALA A 255 10.87 11.81 18.65
N THR A 256 11.13 12.28 19.87
CA THR A 256 10.30 12.21 21.07
C THR A 256 10.04 10.82 21.69
N LEU A 257 10.97 10.38 22.53
CA LEU A 257 10.61 9.81 23.83
C LEU A 257 11.10 10.79 24.91
N PRO A 258 10.26 11.19 25.88
CA PRO A 258 10.70 12.07 26.95
C PRO A 258 11.69 11.31 27.83
N SER A 259 12.86 11.91 28.01
CA SER A 259 13.86 11.51 28.99
C SER A 259 13.25 11.70 30.37
N GLU A 260 12.88 10.61 31.05
CA GLU A 260 12.78 10.66 32.50
C GLU A 260 14.19 10.87 33.07
N ARG A 261 14.31 12.07 33.61
CA ARG A 261 15.42 12.67 34.33
C ARG A 261 15.84 11.77 35.49
N GLY A 262 17.07 11.26 35.44
CA GLY A 262 17.74 10.65 36.58
C GLY A 262 17.84 11.66 37.73
N GLY A 263 17.36 11.27 38.90
CA GLY A 263 17.58 11.97 40.16
C GLY A 263 18.85 11.44 40.80
N ASP A 264 19.76 12.37 41.10
CA ASP A 264 20.98 12.19 41.89
C ASP A 264 20.71 11.59 43.27
N LEU A 265 21.57 10.67 43.72
CA LEU A 265 22.01 10.62 45.11
C LEU A 265 23.36 9.90 45.23
N SER A 266 24.44 10.66 45.08
CA SER A 266 25.80 10.29 45.47
C SER A 266 26.32 11.27 46.53
N SER A 267 26.22 10.86 47.79
CA SER A 267 26.96 11.38 48.96
C SER A 267 26.64 10.43 50.12
N LEU A 268 27.53 9.82 50.88
CA LEU A 268 28.95 9.96 51.17
C LEU A 268 29.38 8.63 51.81
N ASN A 269 30.52 8.08 51.41
CA ASN A 269 31.30 7.15 52.23
C ASN A 269 32.73 7.71 52.25
N SER A 270 33.14 8.24 53.39
CA SER A 270 34.54 8.33 53.85
C SER A 270 34.52 8.63 55.35
N GLU A 271 35.20 7.74 56.08
CA GLU A 271 35.54 7.71 57.52
C GLU A 271 34.47 7.25 58.53
#